data_AF-A0A255ZHS3-F1
#
_entry.id   AF-A0A255ZHS3-F1
#
_cell.length_a   1.000
_cell.length_b   1.000
_cell.length_c   1.000
_cell.angle_alpha   90.00
_cell.angle_beta   90.00
_cell.angle_gamma   90.00
#
_symmetry.space_group_name_H-M   'P 1'
#
loop_
_entity.id
_entity.type
_entity.pdbx_description
1 polymer ?
#
loop_
_entity_poly.entity_id
_entity_poly.type
_entity_poly.pdbx_seq_one_letter_code
_entity_poly.pdbx_strand_id
1 'polypeptide(L)'
;MISLNDYVGPHSHSKDWNAERRAHAEALLPPVNALLAEAVADGIKLHTNPATGSYVSGQTMGGFRPQDCTQGAPGSSHKQGQAVDVYDPLHKLAPWCLANLDRLEAHGLYMEHPDATPTWCHLTTRAPKSGRRAFYP
;
A
#
# COMPACT_ATOMS: atom_id res chain seq x y z
N MET A 1 -7.24 8.47 6.76
CA MET A 1 -6.86 8.36 5.34
C MET A 1 -5.36 8.60 5.21
N ILE A 2 -4.71 8.03 4.20
CA ILE A 2 -3.31 8.24 3.85
C ILE A 2 -3.22 9.42 2.88
N SER A 3 -2.55 10.50 3.28
CA SER A 3 -2.25 11.64 2.40
C SER A 3 -1.02 11.38 1.53
N LEU A 4 -0.79 12.23 0.52
CA LEU A 4 0.44 12.15 -0.29
C LEU A 4 1.70 12.38 0.56
N ASN A 5 1.61 13.24 1.58
CA ASN A 5 2.71 13.50 2.51
C ASN A 5 2.98 12.28 3.40
N ASP A 6 1.95 11.60 3.89
CA ASP A 6 2.10 10.34 4.64
C ASP A 6 2.74 9.26 3.77
N TYR A 7 2.31 9.18 2.51
CA TYR A 7 2.78 8.20 1.53
C TYR A 7 4.26 8.39 1.17
N VAL A 8 4.67 9.60 0.82
CA VAL A 8 6.05 9.86 0.41
C VAL A 8 6.99 9.95 1.61
N GLY A 9 6.48 10.39 2.76
CA GLY A 9 7.22 10.53 4.01
C GLY A 9 8.53 11.33 3.82
N PRO A 10 9.66 10.85 4.37
CA PRO A 10 10.94 11.56 4.29
C PRO A 10 11.54 11.59 2.88
N HIS A 11 10.95 10.89 1.92
CA HIS A 11 11.48 10.76 0.56
C HIS A 11 10.96 11.82 -0.41
N SER A 12 10.22 12.82 0.07
CA SER A 12 9.67 13.93 -0.74
C SER A 12 10.72 14.73 -1.49
N HIS A 13 11.96 14.76 -0.98
CA HIS A 13 13.10 15.45 -1.60
C HIS A 13 13.98 14.53 -2.46
N SER A 14 13.65 13.24 -2.57
CA SER A 14 14.40 12.33 -3.42
C SER A 14 14.28 12.75 -4.89
N LYS A 15 15.40 12.69 -5.64
CA LYS A 15 15.37 12.86 -7.11
C LYS A 15 14.47 11.84 -7.80
N ASP A 16 14.23 10.71 -7.15
CA ASP A 16 13.35 9.66 -7.65
C ASP A 16 11.88 9.99 -7.44
N TRP A 17 11.55 10.90 -6.52
CA TRP A 17 10.19 11.41 -6.35
C TRP A 17 9.86 12.46 -7.43
N ASN A 18 9.78 12.00 -8.67
CA ASN A 18 9.53 12.82 -9.86
C ASN A 18 8.02 12.91 -10.17
N ALA A 19 7.67 13.71 -11.19
CA ALA A 19 6.29 13.95 -11.58
C ALA A 19 5.51 12.67 -11.94
N GLU A 20 6.15 11.70 -12.59
CA GLU A 20 5.52 10.44 -12.99
C GLU A 20 5.14 9.59 -11.76
N ARG A 21 6.09 9.37 -10.85
CA ARG A 21 5.84 8.55 -9.63
C ARG A 21 4.89 9.24 -8.66
N ARG A 22 4.91 10.58 -8.63
CA ARG A 22 3.91 11.37 -7.93
C ARG A 22 2.52 11.16 -8.53
N ALA A 23 2.37 11.21 -9.85
CA ALA A 23 1.10 10.97 -10.53
C ALA A 23 0.57 9.54 -10.26
N HIS A 24 1.46 8.55 -10.24
CA HIS A 24 1.09 7.18 -9.84
C HIS A 24 0.56 7.11 -8.40
N ALA A 25 1.20 7.80 -7.46
CA ALA A 25 0.73 7.84 -6.08
C ALA A 25 -0.61 8.57 -5.94
N GLU A 26 -0.79 9.68 -6.67
CA GLU A 26 -2.06 10.41 -6.73
C GLU A 26 -3.19 9.56 -7.33
N ALA A 27 -2.87 8.62 -8.22
CA ALA A 27 -3.82 7.63 -8.72
C ALA A 27 -4.06 6.44 -7.77
N LEU A 28 -3.04 6.03 -6.99
CA LEU A 28 -3.12 4.93 -6.02
C LEU A 28 -3.91 5.28 -4.76
N LEU A 29 -3.67 6.45 -4.19
CA LEU A 29 -4.18 6.79 -2.86
C LEU A 29 -5.71 6.90 -2.77
N PRO A 30 -6.44 7.42 -3.78
CA PRO A 30 -7.91 7.44 -3.74
C PRO A 30 -8.56 6.05 -3.61
N PRO A 31 -8.28 5.05 -4.47
CA PRO A 31 -8.86 3.72 -4.31
C PRO A 31 -8.41 3.01 -3.02
N VAL A 32 -7.16 3.20 -2.59
CA VAL A 32 -6.71 2.67 -1.29
C VAL A 32 -7.54 3.27 -0.16
N ASN A 33 -7.68 4.59 -0.10
CA ASN A 33 -8.44 5.25 0.95
C ASN A 33 -9.93 4.88 0.93
N ALA A 34 -10.51 4.66 -0.24
CA ALA A 34 -11.88 4.17 -0.38
C ALA A 34 -12.03 2.74 0.16
N LEU A 35 -11.14 1.82 -0.21
CA LEU A 35 -11.10 0.45 0.32
C LEU A 35 -10.96 0.44 1.86
N LEU A 36 -10.07 1.28 2.41
CA LEU A 36 -9.89 1.42 3.85
C LEU A 36 -11.15 1.94 4.55
N ALA A 37 -11.89 2.85 3.92
CA ALA A 37 -13.16 3.33 4.45
C ALA A 37 -14.24 2.23 4.46
N GLU A 38 -14.29 1.39 3.43
CA GLU A 38 -15.18 0.21 3.39
C GLU A 38 -14.83 -0.80 4.48
N ALA A 39 -13.55 -1.11 4.67
CA ALA A 39 -13.10 -1.99 5.75
C ALA A 39 -13.53 -1.46 7.12
N VAL A 40 -13.40 -0.15 7.35
CA VAL A 40 -13.85 0.49 8.60
C VAL A 40 -15.37 0.41 8.76
N ALA A 41 -16.13 0.60 7.67
CA ALA A 41 -17.59 0.44 7.69
C ALA A 41 -18.03 -0.99 8.06
N ASP A 42 -17.22 -1.99 7.67
CA ASP A 42 -17.40 -3.40 8.04
C ASP A 42 -16.84 -3.76 9.43
N GLY A 43 -16.37 -2.76 10.20
CA GLY A 43 -15.90 -2.93 11.57
C GLY A 43 -14.42 -3.23 11.74
N ILE A 44 -13.63 -3.18 10.66
CA ILE A 44 -12.16 -3.27 10.77
C ILE A 44 -11.61 -2.01 11.42
N LYS A 45 -10.96 -2.18 12.57
CA LYS A 45 -10.25 -1.09 13.24
C LYS A 45 -8.87 -0.90 12.62
N LEU A 46 -8.68 0.23 11.94
CA LEU A 46 -7.36 0.64 11.46
C LEU A 46 -6.52 1.23 12.59
N HIS A 47 -5.21 1.04 12.51
CA HIS A 47 -4.24 1.49 13.49
C HIS A 47 -3.31 2.53 12.88
N THR A 48 -3.01 3.59 13.63
CA THR A 48 -1.94 4.52 13.27
C THR A 48 -0.61 3.90 13.67
N ASN A 49 0.32 3.85 12.72
CA ASN A 49 1.68 3.41 12.96
C ASN A 49 2.42 4.47 13.81
N PRO A 50 2.95 4.11 15.00
CA PRO A 50 3.63 5.06 15.86
C PRO A 50 4.91 5.66 15.24
N ALA A 51 5.54 4.97 14.28
CA ALA A 51 6.76 5.47 13.64
C ALA A 51 6.49 6.52 12.57
N THR A 52 5.39 6.38 11.81
CA THR A 52 5.06 7.27 10.69
C THR A 52 3.98 8.30 11.04
N GLY A 53 3.25 8.11 12.15
CA GLY A 53 2.11 8.94 12.51
C GLY A 53 0.90 8.78 11.57
N SER A 54 0.92 7.79 10.68
CA SER A 54 -0.09 7.57 9.64
C SER A 54 -0.49 6.09 9.54
N TYR A 55 -1.31 5.72 8.56
CA TYR A 55 -1.60 4.32 8.25
C TYR A 55 -0.53 3.64 7.39
N VAL A 56 0.56 4.33 7.04
CA VAL A 56 1.68 3.72 6.30
C VAL A 56 2.53 2.88 7.24
N SER A 57 2.79 1.64 6.87
CA SER A 57 3.56 0.66 7.64
C SER A 57 5.08 0.93 7.60
N GLY A 58 5.83 0.21 8.41
CA GLY A 58 7.29 0.30 8.50
C GLY A 58 7.76 1.59 9.18
N GLN A 59 9.00 1.99 8.89
CA GLN A 59 9.59 3.23 9.42
C GLN A 59 9.57 4.35 8.38
N THR A 60 10.08 4.07 7.17
CA THR A 60 10.13 5.06 6.08
C THR A 60 9.77 4.50 4.70
N MET A 61 9.72 3.17 4.54
CA MET A 61 9.66 2.49 3.23
C MET A 61 8.31 1.84 2.92
N GLY A 62 7.28 2.06 3.73
CA GLY A 62 5.94 1.49 3.49
C GLY A 62 5.16 2.20 2.39
N GLY A 63 5.52 3.43 2.02
CA GLY A 63 4.90 4.16 0.91
C GLY A 63 5.83 4.22 -0.30
N PHE A 64 6.31 5.40 -0.68
CA PHE A 64 7.30 5.53 -1.73
C PHE A 64 8.67 4.98 -1.31
N ARG A 65 9.38 4.31 -2.23
CA ARG A 65 10.77 3.87 -2.04
C ARG A 65 11.68 4.53 -3.09
N PRO A 66 12.77 5.20 -2.71
CA PRO A 66 13.82 5.63 -3.63
C PRO A 66 14.42 4.45 -4.41
N GLN A 67 15.02 4.71 -5.58
CA GLN A 67 15.53 3.63 -6.45
C GLN A 67 16.74 2.91 -5.84
N ASP A 68 17.57 3.64 -5.10
CA ASP A 68 18.77 3.14 -4.43
C ASP A 68 18.48 2.32 -3.16
N CYS A 69 17.23 2.31 -2.69
CA CYS A 69 16.79 1.46 -1.58
C CYS A 69 17.03 -0.02 -1.89
N THR A 70 17.56 -0.78 -0.93
CA THR A 70 17.83 -2.22 -1.07
C THR A 70 16.57 -3.10 -0.94
N GLN A 71 15.43 -2.52 -0.52
CA GLN A 71 14.18 -3.26 -0.29
C GLN A 71 13.34 -3.36 -1.57
N GLY A 72 13.02 -4.60 -1.94
CA GLY A 72 12.23 -4.93 -3.11
C GLY A 72 13.03 -4.87 -4.43
N ALA A 73 12.46 -5.45 -5.48
CA ALA A 73 13.06 -5.46 -6.80
C ALA A 73 13.27 -4.04 -7.36
N PRO A 74 14.23 -3.83 -8.30
CA PRO A 74 14.47 -2.53 -8.93
C PRO A 74 13.19 -1.88 -9.51
N GLY A 75 12.32 -2.69 -10.13
CA GLY A 75 11.02 -2.27 -10.65
C GLY A 75 9.83 -2.48 -9.71
N SER A 76 10.04 -2.59 -8.39
CA SER A 76 8.92 -2.83 -7.44
C SER A 76 7.87 -1.71 -7.47
N SER A 77 6.63 -2.04 -7.11
CA SER A 77 5.52 -1.07 -7.19
C SER A 77 5.75 0.16 -6.30
N HIS A 78 6.33 0.00 -5.11
CA HIS A 78 6.71 1.13 -4.25
C HIS A 78 7.68 2.08 -4.92
N LYS A 79 8.69 1.54 -5.61
CA LYS A 79 9.67 2.32 -6.38
C LYS A 79 9.06 3.00 -7.60
N GLN A 80 7.87 2.58 -8.05
CA GLN A 80 7.14 3.24 -9.13
C GLN A 80 6.03 4.16 -8.63
N GLY A 81 5.83 4.32 -7.31
CA GLY A 81 4.71 5.10 -6.77
C GLY A 81 3.35 4.40 -6.85
N GLN A 82 3.34 3.07 -7.07
CA GLN A 82 2.14 2.29 -7.37
C GLN A 82 1.71 1.33 -6.26
N ALA A 83 2.40 1.33 -5.11
CA ALA A 83 2.02 0.52 -3.96
C ALA A 83 2.23 1.21 -2.62
N VAL A 84 1.50 0.72 -1.62
CA VAL A 84 1.58 1.10 -0.21
C VAL A 84 1.40 -0.13 0.67
N ASP A 85 2.19 -0.20 1.74
CA ASP A 85 2.05 -1.14 2.83
C ASP A 85 1.23 -0.43 3.92
N VAL A 86 -0.02 -0.84 4.11
CA VAL A 86 -0.89 -0.30 5.16
C VAL A 86 -0.57 -1.00 6.48
N TYR A 87 -0.42 -0.24 7.56
CA TYR A 87 -0.11 -0.76 8.88
C TYR A 87 -1.26 -1.62 9.42
N ASP A 88 -0.99 -2.91 9.62
CA ASP A 88 -1.98 -3.91 10.06
C ASP A 88 -1.38 -4.82 11.16
N PRO A 89 -1.03 -4.24 12.33
CA PRO A 89 -0.27 -4.96 13.37
C PRO A 89 -1.04 -6.13 14.00
N LEU A 90 -2.38 -6.13 13.88
CA LEU A 90 -3.26 -7.16 14.43
C LEU A 90 -3.75 -8.15 13.36
N HIS A 91 -3.24 -8.04 12.13
CA HIS A 91 -3.56 -8.92 11.01
C HIS A 91 -5.08 -9.02 10.78
N LYS A 92 -5.76 -7.88 10.71
CA LYS A 92 -7.22 -7.80 10.51
C LYS A 92 -7.60 -7.26 9.15
N LEU A 93 -6.85 -6.30 8.63
CA LEU A 93 -7.12 -5.72 7.32
C LEU A 93 -6.78 -6.70 6.20
N ALA A 94 -5.60 -7.31 6.21
CA ALA A 94 -5.19 -8.20 5.12
C ALA A 94 -6.12 -9.42 4.96
N PRO A 95 -6.53 -10.15 6.03
CA PRO A 95 -7.54 -11.20 5.89
C PRO A 95 -8.91 -10.70 5.43
N TRP A 96 -9.33 -9.51 5.87
CA TRP A 96 -10.59 -8.92 5.38
C TRP A 96 -10.50 -8.65 3.88
N CYS A 97 -9.40 -8.09 3.38
CA CYS A 97 -9.17 -7.90 1.96
C CYS A 97 -9.21 -9.24 1.19
N LEU A 98 -8.57 -10.28 1.72
CA LEU A 98 -8.56 -11.62 1.10
C LEU A 98 -9.97 -12.25 1.04
N ALA A 99 -10.81 -12.00 2.04
CA ALA A 99 -12.20 -12.45 2.06
C ALA A 99 -13.13 -11.62 1.13
N ASN A 100 -12.68 -10.45 0.68
CA ASN A 100 -13.46 -9.46 -0.07
C ASN A 100 -12.74 -9.04 -1.37
N LEU A 101 -12.28 -10.03 -2.16
CA LEU A 101 -11.53 -9.77 -3.40
C LEU A 101 -12.32 -8.98 -4.45
N ASP A 102 -13.65 -9.04 -4.41
CA ASP A 102 -14.55 -8.22 -5.21
C ASP A 102 -14.39 -6.73 -4.91
N ARG A 103 -14.09 -6.35 -3.67
CA ARG A 103 -13.79 -4.96 -3.27
C ARG A 103 -12.47 -4.49 -3.86
N LEU A 104 -11.45 -5.36 -3.83
CA LEU A 104 -10.18 -5.04 -4.48
C LEU A 104 -10.36 -4.86 -5.99
N GLU A 105 -11.16 -5.72 -6.62
CA GLU A 105 -11.49 -5.59 -8.04
C GLU A 105 -12.22 -4.29 -8.36
N ALA A 106 -13.24 -3.93 -7.58
CA ALA A 106 -14.00 -2.69 -7.76
C ALA A 106 -13.10 -1.43 -7.69
N HIS A 107 -12.07 -1.47 -6.85
CA HIS A 107 -11.08 -0.39 -6.70
C HIS A 107 -9.87 -0.50 -7.64
N GLY A 108 -9.80 -1.53 -8.49
CA GLY A 108 -8.66 -1.77 -9.38
C GLY A 108 -7.36 -2.09 -8.64
N LEU A 109 -7.47 -2.62 -7.42
CA LEU A 109 -6.34 -2.96 -6.56
C LEU A 109 -5.99 -4.45 -6.63
N TYR A 110 -4.77 -4.73 -6.22
CA TYR A 110 -4.20 -6.05 -5.97
C TYR A 110 -3.47 -6.01 -4.62
N MET A 111 -3.25 -7.16 -4.01
CA MET A 111 -2.56 -7.29 -2.74
C MET A 111 -1.58 -8.46 -2.71
N GLU A 112 -0.53 -8.34 -1.90
CA GLU A 112 0.23 -9.53 -1.50
C GLU A 112 -0.59 -10.37 -0.52
N HIS A 113 -0.38 -11.68 -0.52
CA HIS A 113 -1.11 -12.61 0.33
C HIS A 113 -0.82 -12.31 1.82
N PRO A 114 -1.84 -12.38 2.72
CA PRO A 114 -1.66 -12.10 4.15
C PRO A 114 -0.55 -12.95 4.81
N ASP A 115 -0.36 -14.21 4.39
CA ASP A 115 0.71 -15.07 4.90
C ASP A 115 2.13 -14.53 4.66
N ALA A 116 2.32 -13.69 3.64
CA ALA A 116 3.60 -13.02 3.37
C ALA A 116 3.70 -11.62 4.00
N THR A 117 2.59 -11.11 4.54
CA THR A 117 2.44 -9.75 5.05
C THR A 117 1.81 -9.76 6.46
N PRO A 118 2.48 -10.35 7.46
CA PRO A 118 1.86 -10.66 8.75
C PRO A 118 1.48 -9.43 9.58
N THR A 119 2.13 -8.29 9.34
CA THR A 119 1.92 -7.05 10.13
C THR A 119 1.59 -5.82 9.27
N TRP A 120 1.34 -6.02 7.99
CA TRP A 120 0.93 -4.98 7.05
C TRP A 120 0.02 -5.55 5.97
N CYS A 121 -0.74 -4.71 5.29
CA CYS A 121 -1.49 -5.09 4.09
C CYS A 121 -0.86 -4.37 2.89
N HIS A 122 -0.18 -5.11 2.03
CA HIS A 122 0.37 -4.56 0.79
C HIS A 122 -0.75 -4.36 -0.24
N LEU A 123 -0.88 -3.15 -0.78
CA LEU A 123 -1.84 -2.80 -1.82
C LEU A 123 -1.12 -2.14 -3.00
N THR A 124 -1.48 -2.55 -4.22
CA THR A 124 -0.87 -2.06 -5.47
C THR A 124 -1.89 -1.91 -6.58
N THR A 125 -1.75 -0.91 -7.44
CA THR A 125 -2.53 -0.79 -8.70
C THR A 125 -1.94 -1.63 -9.82
N ARG A 126 -0.70 -2.09 -9.68
CA ARG A 126 -0.03 -2.94 -10.67
C ARG A 126 -0.41 -4.41 -10.48
N ALA A 127 -1.06 -4.98 -11.49
CA ALA A 127 -1.41 -6.40 -11.53
C ALA A 127 -0.17 -7.31 -11.47
N PRO A 128 -0.22 -8.45 -10.74
CA PRO A 128 0.79 -9.48 -10.88
C PRO A 128 0.66 -10.16 -12.24
N LYS A 129 1.71 -10.86 -12.70
CA LYS A 129 1.70 -11.60 -13.98
C LYS A 129 0.57 -12.63 -14.07
N SER A 130 0.15 -13.19 -12.94
CA SER A 130 -0.95 -14.16 -12.87
C SER A 130 -2.34 -13.53 -13.03
N GLY A 131 -2.47 -12.20 -12.93
CA GLY A 131 -3.74 -11.48 -12.91
C GLY A 131 -4.58 -11.66 -11.64
N ARG A 132 -4.13 -12.48 -10.67
CA ARG A 132 -4.87 -12.72 -9.41
C ARG A 132 -4.85 -11.50 -8.51
N ARG A 133 -5.98 -11.20 -7.85
CA ARG A 133 -6.10 -10.08 -6.89
C ARG A 133 -5.20 -10.24 -5.68
N ALA A 134 -5.05 -11.46 -5.17
CA ALA A 134 -4.07 -11.82 -4.15
C ALA A 134 -2.94 -12.67 -4.75
N PHE A 135 -1.69 -12.35 -4.42
CA PHE A 135 -0.51 -13.05 -4.94
C PHE A 135 0.59 -13.15 -3.89
N TYR A 136 1.48 -14.14 -4.03
CA TYR A 136 2.71 -14.18 -3.24
C TYR A 136 3.79 -13.31 -3.92
N PRO A 137 4.58 -12.53 -3.15
CA PRO A 137 5.60 -11.62 -3.67
C PRO A 137 6.73 -12.31 -4.45
#